data_AF-A0A9W7C270-F1
#
_entry.id   AF-A0A9W7C270-F1
#
_cell.length_a   1.000
_cell.length_b   1.000
_cell.length_c   1.000
_cell.angle_alpha   90.00
_cell.angle_beta   90.00
_cell.angle_gamma   90.00
#
_symmetry.space_group_name_H-M   'P 1'
#
loop_
_entity.id
_entity.type
_entity.pdbx_description
1 polymer ?
#
loop_
_entity_poly.entity_id
_entity_poly.type
_entity_poly.pdbx_seq_one_letter_code
_entity_poly.pdbx_strand_id
1 'polypeptide(L)' 'MNLYGFWQTEKYVLPYIDISTKIPKNEYGNIELSLMNPGLAHVPVRGLARAARKLGIDYAPCLTG' A
#
# COMPACT_ATOMS: atom_id res chain seq x y z
N MET A 1 -0.15 -11.89 27.50
CA MET A 1 0.53 -11.80 26.19
C MET A 1 0.20 -13.07 25.44
N ASN A 2 -0.42 -12.94 24.27
CA ASN A 2 -0.77 -14.11 23.46
C ASN A 2 0.35 -14.33 22.45
N LEU A 3 0.86 -15.55 22.40
CA LEU A 3 1.80 -16.01 21.39
C LEU A 3 1.03 -16.91 20.43
N TYR A 4 1.25 -16.73 19.13
CA TYR A 4 0.61 -17.53 18.11
C TYR A 4 1.67 -18.30 17.33
N GLY A 5 1.40 -19.59 17.10
CA GLY A 5 2.17 -20.40 16.18
C GLY A 5 1.75 -20.17 14.73
N PHE A 6 2.61 -20.52 13.77
CA PHE A 6 2.29 -20.39 12.34
C PHE A 6 1.01 -21.13 11.93
N TRP A 7 0.67 -22.24 12.60
CA TRP A 7 -0.57 -23.00 12.36
C TRP A 7 -1.84 -22.24 12.78
N GLN A 8 -1.71 -21.12 13.49
CA GLN A 8 -2.81 -20.24 13.88
C GLN A 8 -2.89 -18.98 13.01
N THR A 9 -2.00 -18.85 12.02
CA THR A 9 -1.94 -17.69 11.12
C THR A 9 -2.23 -18.11 9.69
N GLU A 10 -2.86 -17.23 8.94
CA GLU A 10 -3.08 -17.40 7.52
C GLU A 10 -2.40 -16.26 6.76
N LYS A 11 -2.03 -16.53 5.50
CA LYS A 11 -1.50 -15.48 4.63
C LYS A 11 -2.61 -14.46 4.39
N TYR A 12 -2.33 -13.21 4.74
CA TYR A 12 -3.27 -12.13 4.49
C TYR A 12 -3.43 -11.88 2.99
N VAL A 13 -4.67 -11.86 2.51
CA VAL A 13 -5.02 -11.60 1.10
C VAL A 13 -5.82 -10.32 1.03
N LEU A 14 -5.28 -9.35 0.29
CA LEU A 14 -5.91 -8.05 0.07
C LEU A 14 -6.81 -8.08 -1.17
N PRO A 15 -7.93 -7.32 -1.16
CA PRO A 15 -8.77 -7.19 -2.34
C PRO A 15 -8.04 -6.44 -3.47
N TYR A 16 -8.38 -6.78 -4.71
CA TYR A 16 -7.90 -6.09 -5.90
C TYR A 16 -8.43 -4.65 -5.94
N ILE A 17 -7.57 -3.71 -6.34
CA ILE A 17 -7.91 -2.30 -6.50
C ILE A 17 -7.95 -1.95 -7.98
N ASP A 18 -9.09 -1.42 -8.42
CA ASP A 18 -9.26 -0.90 -9.78
C ASP A 18 -8.73 0.54 -9.92
N ILE A 19 -8.69 1.03 -11.16
CA ILE A 19 -8.14 2.36 -11.46
C ILE A 19 -8.99 3.51 -10.90
N SER A 20 -10.27 3.26 -10.62
CA SER A 20 -11.23 4.24 -10.09
C SER A 20 -11.24 4.31 -8.56
N THR A 21 -10.73 3.28 -7.90
CA THR A 21 -10.72 3.14 -6.46
C THR A 21 -9.54 3.91 -5.88
N LYS A 22 -9.81 4.68 -4.82
CA LYS A 22 -8.75 5.40 -4.11
C LYS A 22 -7.83 4.44 -3.39
N ILE A 23 -6.56 4.80 -3.35
CA ILE A 23 -5.52 4.02 -2.67
C ILE A 23 -5.81 4.02 -1.16
N PRO A 24 -5.96 2.85 -0.51
CA PRO A 24 -6.20 2.76 0.93
C PRO A 24 -4.94 3.15 1.68
N LYS A 25 -5.04 4.10 2.60
CA LYS A 25 -3.90 4.63 3.36
C LYS A 25 -4.10 4.30 4.84
N ASN A 26 -3.01 4.04 5.56
CA ASN A 26 -3.05 3.91 7.01
C ASN A 26 -3.32 5.28 7.68
N GLU A 27 -3.40 5.32 9.01
CA GLU A 27 -3.66 6.56 9.79
C GLU A 27 -2.62 7.67 9.54
N TYR A 28 -1.42 7.30 9.05
CA TYR A 28 -0.34 8.22 8.70
C TYR A 28 -0.33 8.63 7.22
N GLY A 29 -1.27 8.14 6.42
CA GLY A 29 -1.38 8.46 5.00
C GLY A 29 -0.49 7.63 4.07
N ASN A 30 0.10 6.54 4.56
CA ASN A 30 1.05 5.69 3.82
C ASN A 30 0.50 4.28 3.58
N ILE A 31 1.17 3.52 2.70
CA ILE A 31 0.98 2.08 2.51
C ILE A 31 2.27 1.35 2.88
N GLU A 32 2.16 0.17 3.48
CA GLU A 32 3.29 -0.75 3.64
C GLU A 32 3.41 -1.66 2.41
N LEU A 33 4.64 -1.85 1.90
CA LEU A 33 4.88 -2.65 0.71
C LEU A 33 4.45 -4.11 0.89
N SER A 34 4.63 -4.66 2.09
CA SER A 34 4.22 -6.01 2.49
C SER A 34 2.69 -6.18 2.49
N LEU A 35 1.96 -5.08 2.64
CA LEU A 35 0.50 -5.00 2.67
C LEU A 35 -0.05 -4.23 1.46
N MET A 36 0.61 -4.32 0.31
CA MET A 36 0.14 -3.66 -0.90
C MET A 36 -0.96 -4.49 -1.58
N ASN A 37 -2.10 -3.85 -1.86
CA ASN A 37 -3.19 -4.49 -2.59
C ASN A 37 -2.76 -4.87 -4.02
N PRO A 38 -3.23 -6.02 -4.54
CA PRO A 38 -3.08 -6.33 -5.95
C PRO A 38 -3.79 -5.26 -6.79
N GLY A 39 -3.17 -4.87 -7.92
CA GLY A 39 -3.62 -3.73 -8.74
C GLY A 39 -2.85 -2.44 -8.48
N LEU A 40 -2.19 -2.31 -7.33
CA LEU A 40 -1.24 -1.22 -7.07
C LEU A 40 0.16 -1.57 -7.54
N ALA A 41 0.96 -0.54 -7.86
CA ALA A 41 2.35 -0.68 -8.26
C ALA A 41 3.24 0.25 -7.43
N HIS A 42 4.29 -0.31 -6.82
CA HIS A 42 5.32 0.47 -6.14
C HIS A 42 6.35 0.97 -7.16
N VAL A 43 6.56 2.30 -7.20
CA VAL A 43 7.49 2.96 -8.12
C VAL A 43 8.55 3.73 -7.31
N PRO A 44 9.77 3.21 -7.16
CA PRO A 44 10.80 3.79 -6.28
C PRO A 44 11.58 4.94 -6.93
N VAL A 45 10.87 6.01 -7.32
CA VAL A 45 11.46 7.19 -7.98
C VAL A 45 11.41 8.41 -7.07
N ARG A 46 12.57 9.06 -6.86
CA ARG A 46 12.66 10.29 -6.06
C ARG A 46 11.85 11.41 -6.73
N GLY A 47 11.01 12.09 -5.95
CA GLY A 47 10.20 13.21 -6.44
C GLY A 47 8.92 12.82 -7.20
N LEU A 48 8.62 11.52 -7.36
CA LEU A 48 7.41 11.05 -8.04
C LEU A 48 6.13 11.59 -7.39
N ALA A 49 6.09 11.67 -6.06
CA ALA A 49 4.97 12.27 -5.32
C ALA A 49 4.65 13.70 -5.78
N ARG A 50 5.68 14.49 -6.13
CA ARG A 50 5.48 15.86 -6.64
C ARG A 50 4.92 15.84 -8.06
N ALA A 51 5.34 14.89 -8.89
CA ALA A 51 4.81 14.72 -10.24
C ALA A 51 3.35 14.24 -10.22
N ALA A 52 3.05 13.20 -9.43
CA ALA A 52 1.69 12.68 -9.25
C ALA A 52 0.72 13.77 -8.78
N ARG A 53 1.13 14.57 -7.79
CA ARG A 53 0.34 15.71 -7.30
C ARG A 53 0.07 16.75 -8.39
N LYS A 54 1.05 17.06 -9.26
CA LYS A 54 0.85 18.00 -10.38
C LYS A 54 -0.12 17.46 -11.44
N LEU A 55 -0.13 16.14 -11.64
CA LEU A 55 -0.97 15.46 -12.61
C LEU A 55 -2.37 15.10 -12.06
N GLY A 56 -2.61 15.31 -10.76
CA GLY A 56 -3.87 14.93 -10.11
C GLY A 56 -4.07 13.41 -9.99
N ILE A 57 -2.98 12.63 -10.07
CA ILE A 57 -3.01 11.16 -9.93
C ILE A 57 -2.99 10.83 -8.43
N ASP A 58 -3.90 9.95 -7.97
CA ASP A 58 -3.87 9.48 -6.59
C ASP A 58 -2.60 8.67 -6.33
N TYR A 59 -1.97 8.94 -5.19
CA TYR A 59 -0.74 8.29 -4.79
C TYR A 59 -0.69 8.16 -3.26
N ALA A 60 0.07 7.18 -2.79
CA ALA A 60 0.44 7.03 -1.39
C ALA A 60 1.96 6.82 -1.29
N PRO A 61 2.64 7.43 -0.31
CA PRO A 61 4.00 7.04 0.02
C PRO A 61 4.05 5.58 0.49
N CYS A 62 5.07 4.84 0.07
CA CYS A 62 5.23 3.43 0.41
C CYS A 62 6.35 3.24 1.44
N LEU A 63 6.00 2.65 2.58
CA LEU A 63 6.92 2.19 3.61
C LEU A 63 7.45 0.81 3.20
N THR A 64 8.77 0.68 3.18
CA THR A 64 9.48 -0.51 2.69
C THR A 64 10.23 -1.26 3.79
N GLY A 65 10.13 -0.79 5.04
CA GLY A 65 10.82 -1.33 6.22
C GLY A 65 9.96 -2.23 7.08
#